data_AF-A0A849RFI3-F1
#
_entry.id   AF-A0A849RFI3-F1
#
_cell.length_a   1.000
_cell.length_b   1.000
_cell.length_c   1.000
_cell.angle_alpha   90.00
_cell.angle_beta   90.00
_cell.angle_gamma   90.00
#
_symmetry.space_group_name_H-M   'P 1'
#
loop_
_entity.id
_entity.type
_entity.pdbx_description
1 polymer ?
#
loop_
_entity_poly.entity_id
_entity_poly.type
_entity_poly.pdbx_seq_one_letter_code
_entity_poly.pdbx_strand_id
1 'polypeptide(L)'
;MKRSVLWVFGLSVVLNGGAGLADGGAVARIGASSEFVELSHQSDGRTMIDLLPLHRAGDVRYFSAGIGLEERAAQYPPFSLKLVFTAGGKPFLSGVSVTIQPVKGGVAVMIPQEQVEGPWLFIDVAPGVYDVTAIHRDRTQGLKRIAVVAGKQKTIHLRWPEDRGLAGALPTD
;
A
#
# COMPACT_ATOMS: atom_id res chain seq x y z
N MET A 1 64.75 44.64 5.76
CA MET A 1 64.95 43.68 6.88
C MET A 1 64.10 44.14 8.05
N LYS A 2 63.30 43.20 8.63
CA LYS A 2 62.53 43.28 9.88
C LYS A 2 61.25 44.15 9.80
N ARG A 3 60.03 43.71 10.18
CA ARG A 3 59.52 42.47 10.78
C ARG A 3 57.99 42.43 10.52
N SER A 4 57.50 41.31 10.01
CA SER A 4 56.08 41.01 9.81
C SER A 4 55.37 40.78 11.15
N VAL A 5 54.17 41.33 11.31
CA VAL A 5 53.20 40.91 12.34
C VAL A 5 51.86 40.67 11.64
N LEU A 6 51.42 39.41 11.73
CA LEU A 6 50.12 38.93 11.31
C LEU A 6 49.03 39.50 12.22
N TRP A 7 47.90 39.92 11.63
CA TRP A 7 46.61 39.93 12.31
C TRP A 7 45.64 39.08 11.49
N VAL A 8 45.33 37.90 12.04
CA VAL A 8 44.27 37.01 11.58
C VAL A 8 42.98 37.53 12.18
N PHE A 9 42.12 38.15 11.38
CA PHE A 9 40.72 38.35 11.76
C PHE A 9 39.96 37.08 11.38
N GLY A 10 39.61 36.31 12.41
CA GLY A 10 38.69 35.18 12.29
C GLY A 10 37.31 35.66 11.90
N LEU A 11 36.89 35.34 10.68
CA LEU A 11 35.49 35.40 10.28
C LEU A 11 34.90 34.00 10.47
N SER A 12 34.38 33.74 11.67
CA SER A 12 33.49 32.61 11.91
C SER A 12 32.18 32.85 11.16
N VAL A 13 32.08 32.34 9.95
CA VAL A 13 30.78 32.13 9.30
C VAL A 13 30.14 30.94 9.99
N VAL A 14 29.25 31.22 10.93
CA VAL A 14 28.30 30.22 11.42
C VAL A 14 27.38 29.89 10.25
N LEU A 15 27.61 28.74 9.63
CA LEU A 15 26.66 28.06 8.78
C LEU A 15 25.39 27.84 9.62
N ASN A 16 24.40 28.71 9.43
CA ASN A 16 23.04 28.44 9.88
C ASN A 16 22.49 27.34 8.96
N GLY A 17 22.84 26.10 9.31
CA GLY A 17 22.24 24.88 8.79
C GLY A 17 20.79 24.82 9.21
N GLY A 18 19.92 25.52 8.47
CA GLY A 18 18.49 25.26 8.44
C GLY A 18 18.19 23.99 7.66
N ALA A 19 18.74 22.84 8.08
CA ALA A 19 18.28 21.53 7.67
C ALA A 19 17.16 21.11 8.64
N GLY A 20 16.00 21.77 8.51
CA GLY A 20 14.80 21.41 9.23
C GLY A 20 14.02 20.36 8.46
N LEU A 21 14.18 19.10 8.87
CA LEU A 21 13.35 17.94 8.55
C LEU A 21 13.28 17.58 7.06
N ALA A 22 14.24 16.76 6.61
CA ALA A 22 13.86 15.72 5.67
C ALA A 22 12.80 14.89 6.39
N ASP A 23 11.53 15.14 6.05
CA ASP A 23 10.39 14.31 6.43
C ASP A 23 10.74 12.90 5.95
N GLY A 24 11.26 12.07 6.86
CA GLY A 24 11.65 10.70 6.58
C GLY A 24 10.36 9.94 6.31
N GLY A 25 9.85 10.07 5.09
CA GLY A 25 8.55 9.54 4.70
C GLY A 25 8.45 8.06 5.05
N ALA A 26 7.24 7.62 5.35
CA ALA A 26 7.01 6.25 5.76
C ALA A 26 7.59 5.25 4.72
N VAL A 27 8.30 4.22 5.18
CA VAL A 27 8.87 3.21 4.31
C VAL A 27 8.48 1.84 4.82
N ALA A 28 7.92 1.03 3.93
CA ALA A 28 7.59 -0.35 4.23
C ALA A 28 8.67 -1.29 3.65
N ARG A 29 8.97 -2.36 4.38
CA ARG A 29 9.90 -3.43 3.96
C ARG A 29 9.34 -4.78 4.33
N ILE A 30 9.69 -5.82 3.57
CA ILE A 30 9.37 -7.20 3.99
C ILE A 30 10.28 -7.54 5.18
N GLY A 31 9.68 -7.86 6.33
CA GLY A 31 10.41 -8.21 7.55
C GLY A 31 11.20 -9.51 7.39
N ALA A 32 12.19 -9.72 8.27
CA ALA A 32 13.12 -10.85 8.16
C ALA A 32 12.42 -12.22 8.22
N SER A 33 11.33 -12.34 8.99
CA SER A 33 10.53 -13.58 9.06
C SER A 33 9.70 -13.85 7.80
N SER A 34 9.55 -12.86 6.90
CA SER A 34 8.63 -12.92 5.76
C SER A 34 7.18 -13.25 6.16
N GLU A 35 6.78 -12.87 7.37
CA GLU A 35 5.41 -12.95 7.89
C GLU A 35 4.73 -11.58 7.97
N PHE A 36 5.52 -10.51 7.95
CA PHE A 36 5.03 -9.15 8.06
C PHE A 36 5.71 -8.23 7.04
N VAL A 37 5.00 -7.18 6.67
CA VAL A 37 5.56 -5.97 6.09
C VAL A 37 5.72 -4.97 7.24
N GLU A 38 6.95 -4.59 7.52
CA GLU A 38 7.34 -3.64 8.55
C GLU A 38 7.24 -2.23 7.99
N LEU A 39 6.29 -1.44 8.47
CA LEU A 39 6.09 -0.05 8.11
C LEU A 39 6.78 0.86 9.13
N SER A 40 7.92 1.43 8.75
CA SER A 40 8.64 2.41 9.56
C SER A 40 8.19 3.83 9.26
N HIS A 41 7.81 4.60 10.28
CA HIS A 41 7.43 6.01 10.15
C HIS A 41 7.87 6.82 11.37
N GLN A 42 7.87 8.14 11.27
CA GLN A 42 8.17 9.03 12.40
C GLN A 42 6.87 9.46 13.09
N SER A 43 6.80 9.31 14.40
CA SER A 43 5.70 9.81 15.22
C SER A 43 6.25 10.37 16.53
N ASP A 44 5.94 11.64 16.80
CA ASP A 44 6.39 12.37 18.01
C ASP A 44 7.91 12.28 18.26
N GLY A 45 8.71 12.40 17.20
CA GLY A 45 10.18 12.32 17.25
C GLY A 45 10.73 10.91 17.53
N ARG A 46 9.90 9.87 17.45
CA ARG A 46 10.29 8.46 17.59
C ARG A 46 9.99 7.70 16.31
N THR A 47 10.86 6.75 15.98
CA THR A 47 10.58 5.78 14.93
C THR A 47 9.58 4.76 15.45
N MET A 48 8.42 4.69 14.82
CA MET A 48 7.41 3.66 15.04
C MET A 48 7.52 2.61 13.94
N ILE A 49 7.24 1.36 14.28
CA ILE A 49 7.18 0.24 13.33
C ILE A 49 5.82 -0.42 13.49
N ASP A 50 4.98 -0.30 12.48
CA ASP A 50 3.73 -1.05 12.38
C ASP A 50 3.96 -2.34 11.61
N LEU A 51 3.27 -3.42 12.01
CA LEU A 51 3.37 -4.73 11.37
C LEU A 51 2.10 -5.01 10.58
N LEU A 52 2.22 -5.03 9.25
CA LEU A 52 1.14 -5.42 8.36
C LEU A 52 1.27 -6.92 8.05
N PRO A 53 0.24 -7.76 8.28
CA PRO A 53 0.32 -9.19 7.99
C PRO A 53 0.64 -9.49 6.50
N LEU A 54 1.67 -10.30 6.26
CA LEU A 54 2.03 -10.78 4.92
C LEU A 54 1.53 -12.22 4.74
N HIS A 55 0.42 -12.34 4.02
CA HIS A 55 -0.23 -13.61 3.74
C HIS A 55 0.35 -14.30 2.50
N ARG A 56 -0.01 -15.57 2.33
CA ARG A 56 0.36 -16.41 1.17
C ARG A 56 -0.82 -17.22 0.66
N ALA A 57 -0.89 -17.37 -0.66
CA ALA A 57 -1.76 -18.30 -1.36
C ALA A 57 -0.91 -19.06 -2.38
N GLY A 58 -0.47 -20.26 -2.00
CA GLY A 58 0.63 -20.94 -2.71
C GLY A 58 1.91 -20.11 -2.65
N ASP A 59 2.53 -19.89 -3.81
CA ASP A 59 3.76 -19.08 -3.94
C ASP A 59 3.49 -17.56 -4.00
N VAL A 60 2.24 -17.15 -4.09
CA VAL A 60 1.86 -15.74 -4.21
C VAL A 60 1.73 -15.12 -2.83
N ARG A 61 2.47 -14.03 -2.59
CA ARG A 61 2.41 -13.25 -1.36
C ARG A 61 1.51 -12.03 -1.56
N TYR A 62 0.80 -11.65 -0.51
CA TYR A 62 -0.04 -10.47 -0.52
C TYR A 62 -0.23 -9.90 0.87
N PHE A 63 -0.52 -8.61 0.95
CA PHE A 63 -0.87 -7.93 2.20
C PHE A 63 -1.84 -6.78 1.92
N SER A 64 -2.59 -6.42 2.95
CA SER A 64 -3.53 -5.31 2.92
C SER A 64 -2.94 -4.08 3.62
N ALA A 65 -3.28 -2.89 3.12
CA ALA A 65 -2.87 -1.61 3.71
C ALA A 65 -3.80 -0.46 3.28
N GLY A 66 -3.39 0.77 3.58
CA GLY A 66 -4.05 2.01 3.17
C GLY A 66 -5.08 2.53 4.19
N ILE A 67 -5.10 2.02 5.42
CA ILE A 67 -6.01 2.48 6.48
C ILE A 67 -5.49 3.80 7.05
N GLY A 68 -4.25 3.80 7.56
CA GLY A 68 -3.58 4.96 8.14
C GLY A 68 -3.12 6.00 7.12
N LEU A 69 -2.81 7.21 7.60
CA LEU A 69 -2.14 8.23 6.78
C LEU A 69 -0.73 7.76 6.40
N GLU A 70 0.00 7.21 7.36
CA GLU A 70 1.35 6.68 7.19
C GLU A 70 1.39 5.57 6.14
N GLU A 71 0.48 4.60 6.22
CA GLU A 71 0.33 3.56 5.20
C GLU A 71 0.07 4.12 3.79
N ARG A 72 -0.64 5.25 3.69
CA ARG A 72 -0.95 5.88 2.39
C ARG A 72 0.20 6.73 1.84
N ALA A 73 1.03 7.28 2.72
CA ALA A 73 2.24 8.01 2.38
C ALA A 73 3.43 7.06 2.11
N ALA A 74 3.32 5.80 2.51
CA ALA A 74 4.45 4.88 2.53
C ALA A 74 4.98 4.49 1.14
N GLN A 75 6.30 4.37 1.04
CA GLN A 75 6.94 3.66 -0.06
C GLN A 75 6.98 2.15 0.26
N TYR A 76 6.32 1.35 -0.59
CA TYR A 76 6.23 -0.09 -0.41
C TYR A 76 7.30 -0.89 -1.16
N PRO A 77 7.65 -2.10 -0.69
CA PRO A 77 8.44 -3.04 -1.47
C PRO A 77 7.76 -3.35 -2.81
N PRO A 78 8.51 -3.83 -3.83
CA PRO A 78 7.95 -4.12 -5.14
C PRO A 78 6.94 -5.27 -5.05
N PHE A 79 5.67 -4.97 -5.33
CA PHE A 79 4.60 -5.93 -5.58
C PHE A 79 4.07 -5.67 -6.99
N SER A 80 3.83 -6.72 -7.75
CA SER A 80 3.50 -6.61 -9.18
C SER A 80 2.09 -6.07 -9.45
N LEU A 81 1.16 -6.22 -8.50
CA LEU A 81 -0.22 -5.74 -8.59
C LEU A 81 -0.62 -4.97 -7.32
N LYS A 82 -1.26 -3.81 -7.49
CA LYS A 82 -1.95 -3.05 -6.43
C LYS A 82 -3.41 -2.88 -6.82
N LEU A 83 -4.31 -3.39 -6.00
CA LEU A 83 -5.74 -3.15 -6.10
C LEU A 83 -6.14 -2.06 -5.10
N VAL A 84 -6.99 -1.14 -5.53
CA VAL A 84 -7.55 -0.07 -4.69
C VAL A 84 -9.06 -0.18 -4.71
N PHE A 85 -9.68 -0.37 -3.55
CA PHE A 85 -11.10 -0.58 -3.40
C PHE A 85 -11.79 0.68 -2.85
N THR A 86 -12.89 1.06 -3.50
CA THR A 86 -13.71 2.21 -3.10
C THR A 86 -15.19 1.88 -3.25
N ALA A 87 -16.06 2.54 -2.48
CA ALA A 87 -17.51 2.46 -2.66
C ALA A 87 -18.10 3.87 -2.76
N GLY A 88 -19.33 4.02 -3.27
CA GLY A 88 -20.04 5.30 -3.18
C GLY A 88 -20.00 5.84 -1.74
N GLY A 89 -19.85 7.16 -1.59
CA GLY A 89 -19.87 7.87 -0.31
C GLY A 89 -18.74 7.57 0.69
N LYS A 90 -17.96 6.50 0.49
CA LYS A 90 -16.83 6.13 1.35
C LYS A 90 -15.53 6.12 0.57
N PRO A 91 -14.51 6.87 1.01
CA PRO A 91 -13.22 6.85 0.33
C PRO A 91 -12.50 5.50 0.41
N PHE A 92 -12.91 4.60 1.32
CA PHE A 92 -12.23 3.34 1.60
C PHE A 92 -13.21 2.17 1.74
N LEU A 93 -12.81 1.00 1.24
CA LEU A 93 -13.57 -0.25 1.31
C LEU A 93 -12.65 -1.41 1.69
N SER A 94 -13.02 -2.19 2.70
CA SER A 94 -12.36 -3.44 3.11
C SER A 94 -13.33 -4.62 2.98
N GLY A 95 -12.93 -5.83 3.36
CA GLY A 95 -13.79 -7.01 3.32
C GLY A 95 -14.10 -7.45 1.88
N VAL A 96 -13.09 -7.41 1.00
CA VAL A 96 -13.24 -7.77 -0.41
C VAL A 96 -12.60 -9.13 -0.65
N SER A 97 -13.37 -10.11 -1.11
CA SER A 97 -12.83 -11.37 -1.61
C SER A 97 -12.28 -11.17 -3.01
N VAL A 98 -11.05 -11.62 -3.29
CA VAL A 98 -10.39 -11.41 -4.57
C VAL A 98 -9.94 -12.74 -5.16
N THR A 99 -10.25 -12.96 -6.43
CA THR A 99 -9.77 -14.08 -7.23
C THR A 99 -8.96 -13.56 -8.41
N ILE A 100 -7.75 -14.09 -8.60
CA ILE A 100 -6.87 -13.77 -9.73
C ILE A 100 -6.64 -15.05 -10.53
N GLN A 101 -7.19 -15.11 -11.73
CA GLN A 101 -7.14 -16.28 -12.61
C GLN A 101 -6.17 -16.02 -13.78
N PRO A 102 -5.08 -16.79 -13.92
CA PRO A 102 -4.25 -16.73 -15.12
C PRO A 102 -5.04 -17.10 -16.38
N VAL A 103 -4.99 -16.27 -17.43
CA VAL A 103 -5.71 -16.51 -18.70
C VAL A 103 -5.11 -17.66 -19.49
N LYS A 104 -3.80 -17.92 -19.33
CA LYS A 104 -3.12 -19.05 -19.98
C LYS A 104 -3.42 -20.40 -19.32
N GLY A 105 -4.32 -20.44 -18.33
CA GLY A 105 -4.50 -21.58 -17.44
C GLY A 105 -3.51 -21.56 -16.28
N GLY A 106 -3.85 -22.27 -15.21
CA GLY A 106 -3.09 -22.28 -13.96
C GLY A 106 -4.00 -22.16 -12.74
N VAL A 107 -3.41 -22.34 -11.56
CA VAL A 107 -4.13 -22.26 -10.28
C VAL A 107 -4.53 -20.81 -10.01
N ALA A 108 -5.81 -20.61 -9.66
CA ALA A 108 -6.32 -19.32 -9.23
C ALA A 108 -5.71 -18.94 -7.87
N VAL A 109 -5.34 -17.67 -7.73
CA VAL A 109 -5.04 -17.10 -6.41
C VAL A 109 -6.35 -16.64 -5.80
N MET A 110 -6.69 -17.15 -4.63
CA MET A 110 -7.89 -16.76 -3.87
C MET A 110 -7.45 -16.06 -2.59
N ILE A 111 -7.92 -14.83 -2.41
CA ILE A 111 -7.65 -14.00 -1.24
C ILE A 111 -9.00 -13.79 -0.54
N PRO A 112 -9.16 -14.26 0.70
CA PRO A 112 -10.43 -14.20 1.40
C PRO A 112 -10.67 -12.82 2.01
N GLN A 113 -11.94 -12.41 2.13
CA GLN A 113 -12.32 -11.05 2.58
C GLN A 113 -11.75 -10.67 3.94
N GLU A 114 -11.60 -11.63 4.86
CA GLU A 114 -11.09 -11.41 6.21
C GLU A 114 -9.61 -10.99 6.25
N GLN A 115 -8.87 -11.20 5.16
CA GLN A 115 -7.47 -10.78 5.02
C GLN A 115 -7.31 -9.47 4.24
N VAL A 116 -8.42 -8.88 3.78
CA VAL A 116 -8.46 -7.58 3.10
C VAL A 116 -9.03 -6.55 4.07
N GLU A 117 -8.22 -6.15 5.04
CA GLU A 117 -8.62 -5.27 6.14
C GLU A 117 -8.64 -3.79 5.76
N GLY A 118 -8.01 -3.42 4.64
CA GLY A 118 -7.84 -2.06 4.17
C GLY A 118 -8.21 -1.86 2.70
N PRO A 119 -8.22 -0.60 2.24
CA PRO A 119 -8.62 -0.25 0.87
C PRO A 119 -7.59 -0.64 -0.19
N TRP A 120 -6.35 -0.94 0.19
CA TRP A 120 -5.30 -1.31 -0.75
C TRP A 120 -4.88 -2.75 -0.51
N LEU A 121 -4.80 -3.53 -1.60
CA LEU A 121 -4.29 -4.89 -1.58
C LEU A 121 -3.11 -4.97 -2.54
N PHE A 122 -1.96 -5.39 -2.03
CA PHE A 122 -0.75 -5.60 -2.80
C PHE A 122 -0.56 -7.09 -3.02
N ILE A 123 -0.33 -7.52 -4.27
CA ILE A 123 -0.20 -8.93 -4.65
C ILE A 123 1.05 -9.10 -5.52
N ASP A 124 1.87 -10.09 -5.18
CA ASP A 124 3.11 -10.44 -5.88
C ASP A 124 2.88 -11.67 -6.78
N VAL A 125 2.27 -11.42 -7.95
CA VAL A 125 2.07 -12.44 -8.99
C VAL A 125 3.16 -12.36 -10.06
N ALA A 126 3.44 -13.50 -10.70
CA ALA A 126 4.35 -13.56 -11.85
C ALA A 126 3.87 -12.65 -13.02
N PRO A 127 4.77 -12.25 -13.93
CA PRO A 127 4.38 -11.56 -15.15
C PRO A 127 3.45 -12.42 -16.00
N GLY A 128 2.36 -11.84 -16.50
CA GLY A 128 1.33 -12.60 -17.19
C GLY A 128 0.08 -11.80 -17.50
N VAL A 129 -0.94 -12.51 -17.99
CA VAL A 129 -2.26 -11.95 -18.27
C VAL A 129 -3.28 -12.66 -17.38
N TYR A 130 -4.07 -11.88 -16.65
CA TYR A 130 -4.98 -12.37 -15.64
C TYR A 130 -6.40 -11.82 -15.82
N ASP A 131 -7.38 -12.60 -15.40
CA ASP A 131 -8.72 -12.10 -15.09
C ASP A 131 -8.79 -11.91 -13.57
N VAL A 132 -9.27 -10.75 -13.13
CA VAL A 132 -9.43 -10.40 -11.71
C VAL A 132 -10.90 -10.24 -11.40
N THR A 133 -11.35 -10.94 -10.38
CA THR A 133 -12.70 -10.83 -9.83
C THR A 133 -12.60 -10.39 -8.38
N ALA A 134 -13.26 -9.30 -8.03
CA ALA A 134 -13.35 -8.79 -6.66
C ALA A 134 -14.82 -8.75 -6.24
N ILE A 135 -15.13 -9.28 -5.06
CA ILE A 135 -16.48 -9.40 -4.53
C ILE A 135 -16.51 -8.72 -3.17
N HIS A 136 -17.43 -7.77 -3.01
CA HIS A 136 -17.74 -7.16 -1.73
C HIS A 136 -19.23 -7.35 -1.47
N ARG A 137 -19.56 -8.07 -0.39
CA ARG A 137 -20.93 -8.57 -0.12
C ARG A 137 -21.45 -9.35 -1.33
N ASP A 138 -22.56 -8.92 -1.92
CA ASP A 138 -23.20 -9.58 -3.06
C ASP A 138 -22.89 -8.91 -4.42
N ARG A 139 -21.89 -8.02 -4.46
CA ARG A 139 -21.54 -7.23 -5.64
C ARG A 139 -20.17 -7.59 -6.18
N THR A 140 -20.15 -8.00 -7.44
CA THR A 140 -18.94 -8.41 -8.15
C THR A 140 -18.42 -7.31 -9.08
N GLN A 141 -17.12 -7.06 -9.03
CA GLN A 141 -16.37 -6.28 -10.03
C GLN A 141 -15.40 -7.23 -10.74
N GLY A 142 -15.50 -7.31 -12.07
CA GLY A 142 -14.67 -8.19 -12.89
C GLY A 142 -13.86 -7.39 -13.91
N LEU A 143 -12.57 -7.69 -14.02
CA LEU A 143 -11.66 -7.15 -15.01
C LEU A 143 -11.02 -8.29 -15.78
N LYS A 144 -11.13 -8.27 -17.10
CA LYS A 144 -10.56 -9.32 -17.94
C LYS A 144 -9.25 -8.88 -18.58
N ARG A 145 -8.34 -9.84 -18.74
CA ARG A 145 -7.09 -9.72 -19.49
C ARG A 145 -6.19 -8.58 -19.04
N ILE A 146 -6.06 -8.38 -17.73
CA ILE A 146 -5.09 -7.43 -17.17
C ILE A 146 -3.67 -7.93 -17.38
N ALA A 147 -2.79 -7.09 -17.92
CA ALA A 147 -1.38 -7.42 -18.13
C ALA A 147 -0.54 -6.97 -16.92
N VAL A 148 0.16 -7.93 -16.30
CA VAL A 148 1.19 -7.70 -15.28
C VAL A 148 2.55 -7.88 -15.93
N VAL A 149 3.41 -6.87 -15.82
CA VAL A 149 4.71 -6.81 -16.49
C VAL A 149 5.83 -6.89 -15.46
N ALA A 150 6.89 -7.63 -15.77
CA ALA A 150 8.06 -7.76 -14.90
C ALA A 150 8.63 -6.39 -14.51
N GLY A 151 8.95 -6.22 -13.22
CA GLY A 151 9.56 -5.01 -12.68
C GLY A 151 8.64 -3.78 -12.63
N LYS A 152 7.35 -3.91 -12.93
CA LYS A 152 6.37 -2.82 -12.85
C LYS A 152 5.20 -3.21 -11.97
N GLN A 153 4.79 -2.29 -11.09
CA GLN A 153 3.53 -2.42 -10.38
C GLN A 153 2.37 -1.96 -11.28
N LYS A 154 1.40 -2.84 -11.48
CA LYS A 154 0.12 -2.49 -12.10
C LYS A 154 -0.85 -2.05 -11.01
N THR A 155 -1.37 -0.82 -11.09
CA THR A 155 -2.43 -0.36 -10.18
C THR A 155 -3.79 -0.44 -10.85
N ILE A 156 -4.80 -0.93 -10.12
CA ILE A 156 -6.17 -1.09 -10.58
C ILE A 156 -7.11 -0.53 -9.52
N HIS A 157 -8.05 0.32 -9.93
CA HIS A 157 -9.08 0.84 -9.06
C HIS A 157 -10.39 0.10 -9.32
N LEU A 158 -10.98 -0.46 -8.27
CA LEU A 158 -12.25 -1.16 -8.29
C LEU A 158 -13.23 -0.35 -7.44
N ARG A 159 -14.34 0.07 -8.07
CA ARG A 159 -15.33 0.94 -7.44
C ARG A 159 -16.69 0.27 -7.43
N TRP A 160 -17.29 0.21 -6.26
CA TRP A 160 -18.66 -0.25 -6.08
C TRP A 160 -19.62 0.95 -6.04
N PRO A 161 -20.83 0.81 -6.61
CA PRO A 161 -21.91 1.74 -6.29
C PRO A 161 -22.23 1.62 -4.79
N GLU A 162 -22.60 2.74 -4.19
CA GLU A 162 -22.93 2.85 -2.76
C GLU A 162 -23.96 1.81 -2.33
N ASP A 163 -23.70 1.09 -1.24
CA ASP A 163 -24.71 0.28 -0.59
C ASP A 163 -25.51 1.20 0.35
N ARG A 164 -26.77 1.52 -0.01
CA ARG A 164 -27.73 2.09 0.95
C ARG A 164 -28.06 1.02 1.99
N GLY A 165 -27.18 0.82 2.98
CA GLY A 165 -27.44 -0.07 4.09
C GLY A 165 -28.78 0.29 4.77
N LEU A 166 -29.63 -0.71 4.98
CA LEU A 166 -30.86 -0.73 5.81
C LEU A 166 -31.97 0.32 5.54
N ALA A 167 -31.79 1.31 4.66
CA ALA A 167 -32.85 2.31 4.39
C ALA A 167 -33.99 1.78 3.49
N GLY A 168 -33.86 0.59 2.91
CA GLY A 168 -34.86 -0.02 2.02
C GLY A 168 -35.77 -1.07 2.69
N ALA A 169 -35.62 -1.33 3.99
CA ALA A 169 -36.30 -2.42 4.68
C ALA A 169 -37.14 -1.96 5.88
N LEU A 170 -37.79 -0.80 5.79
CA LEU A 170 -38.91 -0.48 6.68
C LEU A 170 -40.20 -0.85 5.94
N PRO A 171 -41.01 -1.79 6.46
CA PRO A 171 -42.38 -1.93 5.97
C PRO A 171 -43.13 -0.64 6.29
N THR A 172 -43.64 0.02 5.26
CA THR A 172 -44.72 1.00 5.40
C THR A 172 -45.94 0.23 5.90
N ASP A 173 -46.31 0.46 7.16
CA ASP A 173 -47.67 0.21 7.65
C ASP A 173 -48.62 1.27 7.06
#